data_AF-A0A9X1TIP3-F1
#
_entry.id   AF-A0A9X1TIP3-F1
#
_cell.length_a   1.000
_cell.length_b   1.000
_cell.length_c   1.000
_cell.angle_alpha   90.00
_cell.angle_beta   90.00
_cell.angle_gamma   90.00
#
_symmetry.space_group_name_H-M   'P 1'
#
loop_
_entity.id
_entity.type
_entity.pdbx_description
1 polymer ?
#
loop_
_entity_poly.entity_id
_entity_poly.type
_entity_poly.pdbx_seq_one_letter_code
_entity_poly.pdbx_strand_id
1 'polypeptide(L)' 'MTADVYLVVRCDATIPDEEDPAAPDAQCDSEGHWPVWVANHTELRRLLRTERGWHRPKPGRDICPDCWTAGRR' A
#
# COMPACT_ATOMS: atom_id res chain seq x y z
N MET A 1 -21.66 -0.10 18.87
CA MET A 1 -20.63 0.25 17.88
C MET A 1 -20.97 -0.49 16.60
N THR A 2 -21.23 0.21 15.51
CA THR A 2 -21.33 -0.40 14.17
C THR A 2 -19.93 -0.47 13.59
N ALA A 3 -19.49 -1.66 13.18
CA ALA A 3 -18.24 -1.81 12.44
C ALA A 3 -18.52 -1.39 10.99
N ASP A 4 -17.86 -0.34 10.52
CA ASP A 4 -17.92 0.06 9.12
C ASP A 4 -16.94 -0.78 8.29
N VAL A 5 -17.40 -1.24 7.12
CA VAL A 5 -16.57 -2.00 6.19
C VAL A 5 -16.05 -1.06 5.11
N TYR A 6 -14.72 -0.91 5.03
CA TYR A 6 -14.06 -0.13 3.99
C TYR A 6 -13.04 -0.98 3.24
N LEU A 7 -12.76 -0.57 2.00
CA LEU A 7 -11.75 -1.22 1.17
C LEU A 7 -10.36 -0.71 1.55
N VAL A 8 -9.39 -1.62 1.48
CA VAL A 8 -7.98 -1.36 1.82
C VAL A 8 -7.08 -1.89 0.71
N VAL A 9 -6.02 -1.15 0.39
CA VAL A 9 -4.88 -1.60 -0.41
C VAL A 9 -3.66 -1.62 0.50
N ARG A 10 -2.93 -2.75 0.55
CA ARG A 10 -1.68 -2.85 1.32
C ARG A 10 -0.48 -2.54 0.44
N CYS A 11 0.59 -2.07 1.07
CA CYS A 11 1.86 -1.85 0.39
C CYS A 11 2.57 -3.20 0.12
N ASP A 12 3.01 -3.40 -1.12
CA ASP A 12 3.74 -4.57 -1.59
C ASP A 12 5.26 -4.30 -1.70
N ALA A 13 5.74 -3.29 -0.98
CA ALA A 13 7.17 -3.03 -0.86
C ALA A 13 7.77 -3.95 0.20
N THR A 14 8.84 -4.62 -0.20
CA THR A 14 9.68 -5.41 0.69
C THR A 14 10.63 -4.48 1.44
N ILE A 15 10.73 -4.70 2.74
CA ILE A 15 11.59 -4.03 3.69
C ILE A 15 12.65 -5.05 4.11
N PRO A 16 13.93 -4.85 3.78
CA PRO A 16 14.98 -5.70 4.34
C PRO A 16 14.95 -5.55 5.85
N ASP A 17 14.94 -6.68 6.56
CA ASP A 17 15.06 -6.68 8.02
C ASP A 17 16.50 -6.23 8.36
N GLU A 18 16.63 -5.09 9.03
CA GLU A 18 17.93 -4.50 9.35
C GLU A 18 18.64 -5.23 10.50
N GLU A 19 17.90 -6.02 11.29
CA GLU A 19 18.43 -6.78 12.44
C GLU A 19 18.83 -8.21 12.06
N ASP A 20 18.18 -8.82 11.06
CA ASP A 20 18.57 -10.13 10.52
C ASP A 20 18.57 -10.16 8.98
N PRO A 21 19.74 -10.04 8.31
CA PRO A 21 19.83 -10.10 6.85
C PRO A 21 19.49 -11.49 6.26
N ALA A 22 19.28 -12.52 7.10
CA ALA A 22 18.79 -13.83 6.70
C ALA A 22 17.28 -14.02 6.96
N ALA A 23 16.61 -13.07 7.61
CA ALA A 23 15.16 -13.09 7.77
C ALA A 23 14.47 -12.83 6.42
N PRO A 24 13.29 -13.45 6.18
CA PRO A 24 12.50 -13.14 5.01
C PRO A 24 12.03 -11.69 5.08
N ASP A 25 12.69 -10.82 4.33
CA ASP A 25 12.12 -9.69 3.58
C ASP A 25 10.73 -9.25 4.12
N ALA A 26 10.70 -8.46 5.20
CA ALA A 26 9.47 -8.02 5.86
C ALA A 26 8.64 -7.16 4.91
N GLN A 27 7.33 -7.35 4.83
CA GLN A 27 6.49 -6.52 3.97
C GLN A 27 6.10 -5.21 4.67
N CYS A 28 6.01 -4.11 3.91
CA CYS A 28 5.51 -2.85 4.43
C CYS A 28 4.03 -2.97 4.84
N ASP A 29 3.72 -2.73 6.11
CA ASP A 29 2.35 -2.78 6.64
C ASP A 29 1.52 -1.51 6.39
N SER A 30 2.01 -0.57 5.56
CA SER A 30 1.24 0.62 5.21
C SER A 30 -0.04 0.25 4.46
N GLU A 31 -1.16 0.81 4.93
CA GLU A 31 -2.49 0.65 4.35
C GLU A 31 -2.98 1.93 3.68
N GLY A 32 -3.48 1.79 2.46
CA GLY A 32 -4.20 2.81 1.73
C GLY A 32 -5.70 2.54 1.80
N HIS A 33 -6.42 3.44 2.43
CA HIS A 33 -7.88 3.43 2.49
C HIS A 33 -8.43 4.83 2.18
N TRP A 34 -9.74 4.92 1.97
CA TRP A 34 -10.43 6.17 1.71
C TRP A 34 -11.50 6.40 2.78
N PRO A 35 -11.66 7.65 3.29
CA PRO A 35 -12.56 7.93 4.41
C PRO A 35 -14.04 7.86 4.04
N VAL A 36 -14.37 7.85 2.74
CA VAL A 36 -15.73 7.65 2.24
C VAL A 36 -15.82 6.31 1.51
N TRP A 37 -17.04 5.79 1.39
CA TRP A 37 -17.28 4.54 0.67
C TRP A 37 -16.78 4.62 -0.77
N VAL A 38 -16.08 3.57 -1.18
CA VAL A 38 -15.55 3.39 -2.54
C VAL A 38 -16.11 2.08 -3.09
N ALA A 39 -16.57 2.08 -4.33
CA ALA A 39 -17.34 0.96 -4.86
C ALA A 39 -16.49 -0.30 -5.08
N ASN A 40 -15.21 -0.15 -5.40
CA ASN A 40 -14.30 -1.26 -5.66
C ASN A 40 -12.81 -0.86 -5.54
N HIS A 41 -11.92 -1.87 -5.50
CA HIS A 41 -10.48 -1.65 -5.38
C HIS A 41 -9.86 -0.92 -6.58
N THR A 42 -10.47 -0.96 -7.76
CA THR A 42 -9.95 -0.23 -8.93
C THR A 42 -10.10 1.27 -8.73
N GLU A 43 -11.26 1.71 -8.25
CA GLU A 43 -11.52 3.10 -7.90
C GLU A 43 -10.64 3.54 -6.72
N LEU A 44 -10.51 2.71 -5.69
CA LEU A 44 -9.64 3.00 -4.54
C LEU A 44 -8.18 3.18 -4.99
N ARG A 45 -7.64 2.27 -5.81
CA ARG A 45 -6.29 2.39 -6.36
C ARG A 45 -6.14 3.66 -7.20
N ARG A 46 -7.15 4.05 -7.96
CA ARG A 46 -7.12 5.30 -8.73
C ARG A 46 -7.00 6.51 -7.79
N LEU A 47 -7.84 6.59 -6.76
CA LEU A 47 -7.82 7.68 -5.77
C LEU A 47 -6.49 7.74 -5.02
N LEU A 48 -5.99 6.59 -4.55
CA LEU A 48 -4.71 6.54 -3.84
C LEU A 48 -3.54 7.01 -4.72
N ARG A 49 -3.56 6.67 -6.01
CA ARG A 49 -2.54 7.11 -6.98
C ARG A 49 -2.64 8.60 -7.30
N THR A 50 -3.83 9.15 -7.46
CA THR A 50 -4.01 10.57 -7.84
C THR A 50 -3.85 11.50 -6.66
N GLU A 51 -4.38 11.13 -5.49
CA GLU A 51 -4.50 12.03 -4.34
C GLU A 51 -3.47 11.78 -3.24
N ARG A 52 -2.96 10.55 -3.11
CA ARG A 52 -2.07 10.15 -1.99
C ARG A 52 -0.70 9.65 -2.42
N GLY A 53 -0.35 9.80 -3.70
CA GLY A 53 0.98 9.47 -4.21
C GLY A 53 1.32 7.98 -4.14
N TRP A 54 0.32 7.09 -4.16
CA TRP A 54 0.60 5.66 -4.31
C TRP A 54 1.09 5.36 -5.73
N HIS A 55 1.96 4.35 -5.85
CA HIS A 55 2.55 3.95 -7.11
C HIS A 55 2.24 2.50 -7.43
N ARG A 56 2.15 2.17 -8.73
CA ARG A 56 1.90 0.81 -9.21
C ARG A 56 2.87 0.46 -10.34
N PRO A 57 4.12 0.12 -10.01
CA PRO A 57 5.15 -0.14 -11.02
C PRO A 57 4.88 -1.42 -11.83
N LYS A 58 4.21 -2.41 -11.24
CA LYS A 58 3.79 -3.64 -11.91
C LYS A 58 2.31 -3.93 -11.62
N PRO A 59 1.59 -4.59 -12.55
CA PRO A 59 0.24 -5.05 -12.26
C PRO A 59 0.22 -5.93 -11.02
N GLY A 60 -0.52 -5.49 -10.00
CA GLY A 60 -0.70 -6.23 -8.75
C GLY A 60 0.33 -5.92 -7.68
N ARG A 61 1.19 -4.90 -7.88
CA ARG A 61 2.12 -4.39 -6.88
C ARG A 61 1.80 -2.93 -6.58
N ASP A 62 1.13 -2.68 -5.45
CA ASP A 62 0.78 -1.34 -4.99
C ASP A 62 1.81 -0.88 -3.95
N ILE A 63 2.43 0.31 -4.13
CA ILE A 63 3.54 0.79 -3.31
C ILE A 63 3.17 2.14 -2.70
N CYS A 64 3.28 2.26 -1.38
CA CYS A 64 3.01 3.50 -0.66
C CYS A 64 4.04 4.59 -1.02
N PRO A 65 3.70 5.88 -0.88
CA PRO A 65 4.59 7.00 -1.21
C PRO A 65 5.94 6.94 -0.47
N ASP A 66 5.94 6.47 0.77
CA ASP A 66 7.16 6.37 1.59
C ASP A 66 8.13 5.33 1.01
N CYS A 67 7.63 4.12 0.70
CA CYS A 67 8.43 3.08 0.09
C CYS A 67 8.90 3.45 -1.32
N TRP A 68 8.06 4.15 -2.09
CA TRP A 68 8.44 4.64 -3.40
C TRP A 68 9.59 5.66 -3.34
N THR A 69 9.52 6.57 -2.37
CA THR A 69 10.54 7.60 -2.10
C THR A 69 11.84 6.97 -1.59
N ALA A 70 11.75 5.94 -0.76
CA ALA A 70 12.88 5.14 -0.30
C ALA A 70 13.50 4.23 -1.38
N GLY A 71 12.94 4.22 -2.61
CA GLY A 71 13.47 3.43 -3.73
C GLY A 71 13.04 1.95 -3.73
N ARG A 72 12.09 1.57 -2.86
CA ARG A 72 11.56 0.20 -2.74
C ARG A 72 10.46 -0.04 -3.78
N ARG A 73 10.83 0.01 -5.06
CA ARG A 73 9.93 0.03 -6.24
C ARG A 73 9.76 -1.33 -6.91
#